data_AF-A0A1E3IFM4-F1
#
_entry.id   AF-A0A1E3IFM4-F1
#
_cell.length_a   1.000
_cell.length_b   1.000
_cell.length_c   1.000
_cell.angle_alpha   90.00
_cell.angle_beta   90.00
_cell.angle_gamma   90.00
#
_symmetry.space_group_name_H-M   'P 1'
#
loop_
_entity.id
_entity.type
_entity.pdbx_description
1 polymer ?
#
loop_
_entity_poly.entity_id
_entity_poly.type
_entity_poly.pdbx_seq_one_letter_code
_entity_poly.pdbx_strand_id
1 'polypeptide(L)'
;MSLDLSTFSPNSRHGNFSNAYTGHMCYCPMHLDLSAPKNSVGEWVGSGRPLTPGDPVQLVTFEDGKSTFLCGGCGVSAVRCSKGDPDDNEMVVGTVTRKTMETARIYEDYRNTFEKAVSVVPGYISPEGEIISYWVEATPFKIDRDTMTDPDTVSRTFSEFAQLQTVDKSNQSLAEEWWYQDWENDSQHKS
;
A
#
# COMPACT_ATOMS: atom_id res chain seq x y z
N MET A 1 5.78 8.74 -19.69
CA MET A 1 4.36 8.37 -19.55
C MET A 1 3.66 9.49 -18.78
N SER A 2 2.43 9.87 -19.15
CA SER A 2 1.67 10.90 -18.42
C SER A 2 1.28 10.38 -17.03
N LEU A 3 1.32 11.26 -16.02
CA LEU A 3 0.87 10.97 -14.66
C LEU A 3 -0.66 10.77 -14.68
N ASP A 4 -1.13 9.53 -14.51
CA ASP A 4 -2.54 9.24 -14.27
C ASP A 4 -2.89 9.62 -12.82
N LEU A 5 -3.47 10.82 -12.66
CA LEU A 5 -3.90 11.39 -11.38
C LEU A 5 -5.42 11.47 -11.32
N SER A 6 -6.12 10.55 -11.99
CA SER A 6 -7.58 10.55 -12.07
C SER A 6 -8.25 9.83 -10.89
N THR A 7 -7.52 8.98 -10.17
CA THR A 7 -8.08 8.13 -9.10
C THR A 7 -7.17 8.07 -7.87
N PHE A 8 -7.76 8.17 -6.68
CA PHE A 8 -7.06 7.97 -5.42
C PHE A 8 -7.07 6.48 -5.00
N SER A 9 -5.99 5.89 -4.50
CA SER A 9 -4.67 6.50 -4.26
C SER A 9 -3.86 6.73 -5.54
N PRO A 10 -2.99 7.77 -5.61
CA PRO A 10 -2.00 7.87 -6.67
C PRO A 10 -1.16 6.60 -6.78
N ASN A 11 -0.60 6.33 -7.97
CA ASN A 11 0.39 5.27 -8.12
C ASN A 11 1.56 5.51 -7.16
N SER A 12 1.93 4.47 -6.39
CA SER A 12 3.02 4.55 -5.42
C SER A 12 4.36 5.06 -5.98
N ARG A 13 4.65 4.91 -7.28
CA ARG A 13 5.87 5.44 -7.91
C ARG A 13 5.89 6.97 -8.04
N HIS A 14 4.76 7.62 -7.90
CA HIS A 14 4.69 9.07 -7.93
C HIS A 14 5.00 9.57 -6.53
N GLY A 15 6.14 10.23 -6.33
CA GLY A 15 6.55 10.87 -5.08
C GLY A 15 7.27 12.19 -5.37
N ASN A 16 7.48 13.01 -4.34
CA ASN A 16 8.24 14.25 -4.45
C ASN A 16 9.64 14.02 -3.86
N PHE A 17 10.57 13.55 -4.69
CA PHE A 17 11.94 13.28 -4.27
C PHE A 17 12.87 14.36 -4.85
N SER A 18 13.52 15.13 -3.98
CA SER A 18 14.57 16.10 -4.36
C SER A 18 15.94 15.44 -4.60
N ASN A 19 16.01 14.13 -4.41
CA ASN A 19 17.17 13.26 -4.46
C ASN A 19 16.90 12.08 -5.41
N ALA A 20 17.97 11.43 -5.89
CA ALA A 20 17.96 10.36 -6.91
C ALA A 20 17.18 9.08 -6.52
N TYR A 21 16.49 9.08 -5.38
CA TYR A 21 15.65 7.97 -4.95
C TYR A 21 14.34 7.98 -5.73
N THR A 22 14.18 6.99 -6.62
CA THR A 22 12.95 6.75 -7.40
C THR A 22 11.99 5.83 -6.64
N GLY A 23 11.83 6.10 -5.35
CA GLY A 23 11.14 5.23 -4.40
C GLY A 23 9.64 5.14 -4.58
N HIS A 24 9.06 4.18 -3.86
CA HIS A 24 7.63 4.05 -3.72
C HIS A 24 7.12 4.86 -2.52
N MET A 25 5.86 5.27 -2.59
CA MET A 25 5.14 6.00 -1.54
C MET A 25 3.89 5.20 -1.14
N CYS A 26 3.66 5.05 0.16
CA CYS A 26 2.42 4.54 0.70
C CYS A 26 1.41 5.69 0.88
N TYR A 27 0.41 5.73 0.00
CA TYR A 27 -0.71 6.68 0.05
C TYR A 27 -1.91 6.18 0.85
N CYS A 28 -1.64 5.38 1.88
CA CYS A 28 -2.66 4.95 2.81
C CYS A 28 -3.17 6.16 3.62
N PRO A 29 -4.50 6.32 3.84
CA PRO A 29 -5.06 7.45 4.58
C PRO A 29 -4.40 7.73 5.93
N MET A 30 -3.94 6.68 6.63
CA MET A 30 -3.25 6.82 7.93
C MET A 30 -1.89 7.53 7.88
N HIS A 31 -1.32 7.74 6.69
CA HIS A 31 -0.06 8.47 6.50
C HIS A 31 -0.26 9.89 5.98
N LEU A 32 -1.51 10.28 5.71
CA LEU A 32 -1.81 11.53 5.05
C LEU A 32 -2.32 12.55 6.06
N ASP A 33 -2.04 13.82 5.78
CA ASP A 33 -2.72 14.91 6.45
C ASP A 33 -4.13 15.07 5.86
N LEU A 34 -5.11 14.57 6.60
CA LEU A 34 -6.53 14.59 6.23
C LEU A 34 -7.29 15.74 6.89
N SER A 35 -6.58 16.73 7.47
CA SER A 35 -7.22 17.87 8.16
C SER A 35 -7.97 18.82 7.23
N ALA A 36 -7.66 18.80 5.93
CA ALA A 36 -8.31 19.60 4.91
C ALA A 36 -8.53 18.80 3.62
N PRO A 37 -9.59 19.10 2.84
CA PRO A 37 -9.77 18.54 1.52
C PRO A 37 -8.72 19.07 0.54
N LYS A 38 -8.35 18.23 -0.43
CA LYS A 38 -7.54 18.61 -1.59
C LYS A 38 -8.42 18.79 -2.82
N ASN A 39 -8.02 19.65 -3.75
CA ASN A 39 -8.83 19.91 -4.95
C ASN A 39 -8.59 18.87 -6.05
N SER A 40 -7.52 18.08 -5.93
CA SER A 40 -7.16 17.05 -6.90
C SER A 40 -6.32 15.92 -6.27
N VAL A 41 -6.34 14.74 -6.90
CA VAL A 41 -5.50 13.60 -6.51
C VAL A 41 -4.01 13.95 -6.57
N GLY A 42 -3.63 14.80 -7.54
CA GLY A 42 -2.25 15.26 -7.74
C GLY A 42 -1.66 15.97 -6.53
N GLU A 43 -2.48 16.64 -5.72
CA GLU A 43 -1.99 17.31 -4.51
C GLU A 43 -1.63 16.31 -3.39
N TRP A 44 -1.99 15.03 -3.50
CA TRP A 44 -1.50 13.99 -2.60
C TRP A 44 -0.11 13.50 -2.97
N VAL A 45 0.37 13.72 -4.20
CA VAL A 45 1.68 13.24 -4.63
C VAL A 45 2.78 13.82 -3.73
N GLY A 46 3.64 12.95 -3.21
CA GLY A 46 4.71 13.30 -2.29
C GLY A 46 4.30 13.44 -0.82
N SER A 47 3.01 13.37 -0.50
CA SER A 47 2.53 13.48 0.90
C SER A 47 2.35 12.13 1.62
N GLY A 48 2.52 11.02 0.91
CA GLY A 48 2.49 9.67 1.50
C GLY A 48 3.71 9.37 2.36
N ARG A 49 3.72 8.20 2.99
CA ARG A 49 4.92 7.71 3.68
C ARG A 49 5.91 7.14 2.65
N PRO A 50 7.18 7.58 2.60
CA PRO A 50 8.21 6.92 1.79
C PRO A 50 8.37 5.45 2.17
N LEU A 51 8.50 4.59 1.17
CA LEU A 51 8.84 3.17 1.34
C LEU A 51 10.30 3.00 0.94
N THR A 52 11.16 2.67 1.89
CA THR A 52 12.62 2.53 1.71
C THR A 52 13.03 1.06 1.63
N PRO A 53 14.18 0.72 1.02
CA PRO A 53 14.63 -0.67 0.91
C PRO A 53 14.59 -1.41 2.25
N GLY A 54 14.06 -2.63 2.25
CA GLY A 54 13.79 -3.41 3.45
C GLY A 54 12.43 -3.14 4.11
N ASP A 55 11.70 -2.09 3.72
CA ASP A 55 10.37 -1.82 4.28
C ASP A 55 9.42 -3.01 4.04
N PRO A 56 8.65 -3.43 5.07
CA PRO A 56 7.54 -4.33 4.88
C PRO A 56 6.46 -3.63 4.05
N VAL A 57 6.00 -4.27 2.98
CA VAL A 57 5.04 -3.74 2.01
C VAL A 57 4.04 -4.81 1.56
N GLN A 58 2.98 -4.34 0.90
CA GLN A 58 1.99 -5.14 0.20
C GLN A 58 1.81 -4.55 -1.20
N LEU A 59 2.06 -5.36 -2.23
CA LEU A 59 1.74 -5.03 -3.62
C LEU A 59 0.29 -5.41 -3.90
N VAL A 60 -0.56 -4.41 -4.14
CA VAL A 60 -1.96 -4.60 -4.51
C VAL A 60 -2.07 -4.52 -6.03
N THR A 61 -2.66 -5.54 -6.65
CA THR A 61 -2.93 -5.59 -8.09
C THR A 61 -4.42 -5.42 -8.34
N PHE A 62 -4.78 -4.62 -9.35
CA PHE A 62 -6.14 -4.31 -9.75
C PHE A 62 -6.55 -5.05 -11.03
N GLU A 63 -7.85 -5.06 -11.33
CA GLU A 63 -8.41 -5.73 -12.53
C GLU A 63 -7.81 -5.26 -13.86
N ASP A 64 -7.40 -4.00 -13.94
CA ASP A 64 -6.77 -3.42 -15.14
C ASP A 64 -5.29 -3.84 -15.30
N GLY A 65 -4.78 -4.68 -14.40
CA GLY A 65 -3.40 -5.14 -14.36
C GLY A 65 -2.42 -4.16 -13.74
N LYS A 66 -2.85 -2.93 -13.38
CA LYS A 66 -1.99 -1.99 -12.65
C LYS A 66 -1.78 -2.49 -11.22
N SER A 67 -0.68 -2.07 -10.62
CA SER A 67 -0.39 -2.37 -9.22
C SER A 67 0.16 -1.15 -8.49
N THR A 68 -0.03 -1.14 -7.16
CA THR A 68 0.51 -0.10 -6.28
C THR A 68 1.05 -0.72 -5.00
N PHE A 69 2.12 -0.14 -4.46
CA PHE A 69 2.65 -0.53 -3.16
C PHE A 69 1.96 0.25 -2.03
N LEU A 70 1.73 -0.46 -0.95
CA LEU A 70 1.32 0.08 0.35
C LEU A 70 2.23 -0.52 1.42
N CYS A 71 2.49 0.19 2.53
CA CYS A 71 3.30 -0.37 3.61
C CYS A 71 2.61 -1.58 4.28
N GLY A 72 3.35 -2.32 5.09
CA GLY A 72 2.87 -3.49 5.81
C GLY A 72 1.55 -3.19 6.54
N GLY A 73 0.52 -3.99 6.22
CA GLY A 73 -0.83 -3.87 6.77
C GLY A 73 -1.77 -2.93 6.00
N CYS A 74 -1.26 -1.97 5.24
CA CYS A 74 -2.10 -1.00 4.52
C CYS A 74 -2.82 -1.61 3.31
N GLY A 75 -2.20 -2.55 2.59
CA GLY A 75 -2.78 -3.18 1.41
C GLY A 75 -4.07 -3.94 1.69
N VAL A 76 -4.03 -4.89 2.63
CA VAL A 76 -5.22 -5.66 3.02
C VAL A 76 -6.23 -4.77 3.74
N SER A 77 -5.78 -3.80 4.54
CA SER A 77 -6.70 -2.83 5.16
C SER A 77 -7.44 -1.98 4.13
N ALA A 78 -6.79 -1.63 3.03
CA ALA A 78 -7.41 -0.90 1.93
C ALA A 78 -8.50 -1.73 1.24
N VAL A 79 -8.23 -3.02 0.99
CA VAL A 79 -9.23 -3.96 0.46
C VAL A 79 -10.36 -4.20 1.45
N ARG A 80 -10.07 -4.32 2.75
CA ARG A 80 -11.07 -4.41 3.82
C ARG A 80 -11.99 -3.19 3.81
N CYS A 81 -11.42 -1.99 3.71
CA CYS A 81 -12.15 -0.71 3.67
C CYS A 81 -13.05 -0.58 2.43
N SER A 82 -12.73 -1.26 1.32
CA SER A 82 -13.59 -1.28 0.14
C SER A 82 -14.82 -2.17 0.28
N LYS A 83 -14.90 -2.99 1.34
CA LYS A 83 -16.02 -3.87 1.63
C LYS A 83 -16.88 -3.29 2.75
N GLY A 84 -18.19 -3.45 2.63
CA GLY A 84 -19.15 -2.90 3.59
C GLY A 84 -19.34 -1.38 3.51
N ASP A 85 -19.99 -0.85 4.54
CA ASP A 85 -20.35 0.55 4.72
C ASP A 85 -20.20 0.92 6.20
N PRO A 86 -18.98 1.25 6.65
CA PRO A 86 -18.68 1.57 8.05
C PRO A 86 -19.37 2.87 8.49
N ASP A 87 -19.70 2.96 9.79
CA ASP A 87 -20.24 4.19 10.36
C ASP A 87 -19.20 5.34 10.31
N ASP A 88 -19.66 6.59 10.32
CA ASP A 88 -18.81 7.80 10.26
C ASP A 88 -17.60 7.77 11.21
N ASN A 89 -17.79 7.28 12.44
CA ASN A 89 -16.77 7.26 13.49
C ASN A 89 -16.00 5.93 13.57
N GLU A 90 -16.35 4.96 12.73
CA GLU A 90 -15.66 3.68 12.70
C GLU A 90 -14.28 3.83 12.07
N MET A 91 -13.28 3.16 12.64
CA MET A 91 -11.91 3.14 12.12
C MET A 91 -11.84 2.24 10.90
N VAL A 92 -11.61 2.85 9.74
CA VAL A 92 -11.60 2.15 8.45
C VAL A 92 -10.20 1.69 8.06
N VAL A 93 -9.18 2.51 8.35
CA VAL A 93 -7.78 2.19 8.07
C VAL A 93 -6.86 2.74 9.17
N GLY A 94 -6.22 1.84 9.92
CA GLY A 94 -5.43 2.22 11.09
C GLY A 94 -6.30 2.94 12.13
N THR A 95 -5.95 4.18 12.45
CA THR A 95 -6.70 5.07 13.35
C THR A 95 -7.61 6.07 12.63
N VAL A 96 -7.65 6.02 11.29
CA VAL A 96 -8.44 6.95 10.48
C VAL A 96 -9.89 6.48 10.40
N THR A 97 -10.81 7.40 10.67
CA THR A 97 -12.25 7.16 10.57
C THR A 97 -12.78 7.44 9.16
N ARG A 98 -13.94 6.88 8.81
CA ARG A 98 -14.67 7.21 7.58
C ARG A 98 -14.85 8.73 7.43
N LYS A 99 -15.37 9.39 8.48
CA LYS A 99 -15.63 10.83 8.49
C LYS A 99 -14.39 11.67 8.22
N THR A 100 -13.24 11.26 8.73
CA THR A 100 -11.95 11.92 8.45
C THR A 100 -11.62 11.86 6.96
N MET A 101 -11.82 10.70 6.31
CA MET A 101 -11.60 10.53 4.88
C MET A 101 -12.61 11.29 4.02
N GLU A 102 -13.87 11.38 4.46
CA GLU A 102 -14.90 12.18 3.80
C GLU A 102 -14.63 13.69 3.90
N THR A 103 -14.15 14.15 5.07
CA THR A 103 -13.71 15.54 5.27
C THR A 103 -12.59 15.91 4.29
N ALA A 104 -11.65 14.98 4.06
CA ALA A 104 -10.59 15.11 3.07
C ALA A 104 -11.05 14.83 1.63
N ARG A 105 -12.31 14.42 1.42
CA ARG A 105 -12.92 14.05 0.12
C ARG A 105 -12.21 12.90 -0.61
N ILE A 106 -11.70 11.92 0.13
CA ILE A 106 -11.00 10.76 -0.44
C ILE A 106 -11.74 9.43 -0.22
N TYR A 107 -12.77 9.39 0.63
CA TYR A 107 -13.39 8.13 1.05
C TYR A 107 -13.95 7.31 -0.13
N GLU A 108 -14.84 7.90 -0.93
CA GLU A 108 -15.47 7.22 -2.06
C GLU A 108 -14.46 6.77 -3.11
N ASP A 109 -13.52 7.64 -3.50
CA ASP A 109 -12.49 7.30 -4.49
C ASP A 109 -11.57 6.18 -3.99
N TYR A 110 -11.17 6.23 -2.72
CA TYR A 110 -10.38 5.17 -2.10
C TYR A 110 -11.13 3.84 -2.11
N ARG A 111 -12.38 3.85 -1.64
CA ARG A 111 -13.27 2.67 -1.62
C ARG A 111 -13.41 2.06 -3.02
N ASN A 112 -13.78 2.88 -4.01
CA ASN A 112 -14.01 2.45 -5.40
C ASN A 112 -12.75 1.92 -6.08
N THR A 113 -11.57 2.46 -5.76
CA THR A 113 -10.29 1.97 -6.29
C THR A 113 -9.97 0.59 -5.72
N PHE A 114 -10.03 0.43 -4.40
CA PHE A 114 -9.67 -0.84 -3.74
C PHE A 114 -10.74 -1.92 -3.86
N GLU A 115 -11.96 -1.58 -4.27
CA GLU A 115 -12.99 -2.56 -4.65
C GLU A 115 -12.55 -3.40 -5.86
N LYS A 116 -11.77 -2.78 -6.76
CA LYS A 116 -11.21 -3.39 -7.98
C LYS A 116 -9.91 -4.16 -7.74
N ALA A 117 -9.47 -4.31 -6.49
CA ALA A 117 -8.33 -5.16 -6.18
C ALA A 117 -8.65 -6.62 -6.50
N VAL A 118 -7.68 -7.36 -7.05
CA VAL A 118 -7.79 -8.78 -7.41
C VAL A 118 -6.78 -9.65 -6.66
N SER A 119 -5.67 -9.06 -6.22
CA SER A 119 -4.71 -9.76 -5.37
C SER A 119 -3.85 -8.84 -4.52
N VAL A 120 -3.31 -9.40 -3.46
CA VAL A 120 -2.31 -8.77 -2.59
C VAL A 120 -1.11 -9.70 -2.43
N VAL A 121 0.09 -9.17 -2.61
CA VAL A 121 1.35 -9.89 -2.34
C VAL A 121 2.09 -9.19 -1.21
N PRO A 122 2.20 -9.80 -0.02
CA PRO A 122 3.07 -9.32 1.05
C PRO A 122 4.55 -9.56 0.73
N GLY A 123 5.39 -8.59 1.08
CA GLY A 123 6.81 -8.65 0.79
C GLY A 123 7.62 -7.50 1.38
N TYR A 124 8.89 -7.47 1.04
CA TYR A 124 9.80 -6.36 1.31
C TYR A 124 10.07 -5.62 0.00
N ILE A 125 10.34 -4.32 0.09
CA ILE A 125 10.80 -3.56 -1.07
C ILE A 125 12.32 -3.70 -1.22
N SER A 126 12.79 -4.03 -2.41
CA SER A 126 14.21 -4.12 -2.74
C SER A 126 14.83 -2.75 -2.99
N PRO A 127 16.17 -2.63 -3.04
CA PRO A 127 16.87 -1.41 -3.44
C PRO A 127 16.46 -0.88 -4.83
N GLU A 128 16.08 -1.79 -5.73
CA GLU A 128 15.59 -1.49 -7.08
C GLU A 128 14.11 -1.06 -7.11
N GLY A 129 13.43 -1.09 -5.96
CA GLY A 129 12.00 -0.80 -5.85
C GLY A 129 11.09 -1.96 -6.27
N GLU A 130 11.62 -3.19 -6.33
CA GLU A 130 10.85 -4.39 -6.63
C GLU A 130 10.34 -5.05 -5.35
N ILE A 131 9.37 -5.96 -5.47
CA ILE A 131 8.89 -6.73 -4.31
C ILE A 131 9.65 -8.04 -4.19
N ILE A 132 10.05 -8.36 -2.96
CA ILE A 132 10.56 -9.66 -2.57
C ILE A 132 9.57 -10.29 -1.60
N SER A 133 9.06 -11.48 -1.91
CA SER A 133 8.00 -12.08 -1.12
C SER A 133 8.46 -12.43 0.30
N TYR A 134 7.53 -12.30 1.27
CA TYR A 134 7.70 -12.85 2.61
C TYR A 134 7.80 -14.37 2.62
N TRP A 135 7.30 -15.03 1.58
CA TRP A 135 7.12 -16.47 1.58
C TRP A 135 8.04 -17.13 0.57
N VAL A 136 8.39 -18.38 0.85
CA VAL A 136 9.23 -19.21 -0.05
C VAL A 136 8.58 -19.33 -1.43
N GLU A 137 7.26 -19.49 -1.46
CA GLU A 137 6.46 -19.41 -2.68
C GLU A 137 5.73 -18.07 -2.71
N ALA A 138 5.98 -17.28 -3.77
CA ALA A 138 5.37 -15.97 -3.96
C ALA A 138 3.90 -16.06 -4.42
N THR A 139 3.09 -16.85 -3.72
CA THR A 139 1.67 -17.03 -4.01
C THR A 139 0.90 -15.76 -3.66
N PRO A 140 0.19 -15.11 -4.61
CA PRO A 140 -0.62 -13.96 -4.29
C PRO A 140 -1.87 -14.35 -3.49
N PHE A 141 -2.20 -13.57 -2.46
CA PHE A 141 -3.53 -13.64 -1.85
C PHE A 141 -4.55 -13.19 -2.88
N LYS A 142 -5.50 -14.05 -3.27
CA LYS A 142 -6.54 -13.71 -4.23
C LYS A 142 -7.75 -13.11 -3.53
N ILE A 143 -8.26 -12.00 -4.06
CA ILE A 143 -9.50 -11.39 -3.60
C ILE A 143 -10.65 -12.04 -4.36
N ASP A 144 -11.40 -12.89 -3.67
CA ASP A 144 -12.63 -13.46 -4.20
C ASP A 144 -13.80 -12.54 -3.83
N ARG A 145 -14.36 -11.84 -4.80
CA ARG A 145 -15.43 -10.87 -4.56
C ARG A 145 -16.79 -11.52 -4.29
N ASP A 146 -16.97 -12.77 -4.70
CA ASP A 146 -18.23 -13.48 -4.50
C ASP A 146 -18.35 -13.96 -3.05
N THR A 147 -17.21 -14.20 -2.39
CA THR A 147 -17.16 -14.71 -1.01
C THR A 147 -16.69 -13.67 0.00
N MET A 148 -15.81 -12.73 -0.38
CA MET A 148 -15.29 -11.67 0.50
C MET A 148 -16.12 -10.39 0.37
N THR A 149 -17.38 -10.46 0.83
CA THR A 149 -18.35 -9.36 0.71
C THR A 149 -18.29 -8.34 1.84
N ASP A 150 -17.64 -8.68 2.96
CA ASP A 150 -17.56 -7.86 4.16
C ASP A 150 -16.12 -7.73 4.71
N PRO A 151 -15.82 -6.68 5.50
CA PRO A 151 -14.51 -6.44 6.09
C PRO A 151 -13.91 -7.60 6.88
N ASP A 152 -14.72 -8.32 7.65
CA ASP A 152 -14.26 -9.34 8.58
C ASP A 152 -13.88 -10.61 7.82
N THR A 153 -14.65 -10.97 6.80
CA THR A 153 -14.33 -12.08 5.90
C THR A 153 -13.03 -11.84 5.13
N VAL A 154 -12.76 -10.62 4.65
CA VAL A 154 -11.46 -10.27 4.04
C VAL A 154 -10.32 -10.52 5.03
N SER A 155 -10.46 -10.01 6.26
CA SER A 155 -9.42 -10.05 7.30
C SER A 155 -9.12 -11.47 7.76
N ARG A 156 -10.17 -12.25 7.98
CA ARG A 156 -10.09 -13.66 8.38
C ARG A 156 -9.44 -14.50 7.28
N THR A 157 -9.91 -14.36 6.03
CA THR A 157 -9.38 -15.17 4.92
C THR A 157 -7.93 -14.82 4.61
N PHE A 158 -7.54 -13.54 4.73
CA PHE A 158 -6.13 -13.16 4.61
C PHE A 158 -5.27 -13.77 5.72
N SER A 159 -5.78 -13.80 6.96
CA SER A 159 -5.07 -14.38 8.10
C SER A 159 -4.92 -15.89 7.97
N GLU A 160 -5.98 -16.60 7.59
CA GLU A 160 -5.95 -18.04 7.28
C GLU A 160 -4.96 -18.34 6.14
N PHE A 161 -5.00 -17.54 5.07
CA PHE A 161 -4.05 -17.65 3.96
C PHE A 161 -2.60 -17.50 4.44
N ALA A 162 -2.29 -16.45 5.20
CA ALA A 162 -0.94 -16.16 5.69
C ALA A 162 -0.41 -17.25 6.64
N GLN A 163 -1.28 -17.85 7.48
CA GLN A 163 -0.91 -18.95 8.39
C GLN A 163 -0.50 -20.24 7.66
N LEU A 164 -0.99 -20.43 6.43
CA LEU A 164 -0.64 -21.58 5.60
C LEU A 164 0.67 -21.39 4.84
N GLN A 165 1.26 -20.18 4.86
CA GLN A 165 2.48 -19.89 4.12
C GLN A 165 3.73 -20.17 4.96
N THR A 166 4.82 -20.53 4.29
CA THR A 166 6.15 -20.64 4.91
C THR A 166 6.93 -19.36 4.68
N VAL A 167 7.35 -18.70 5.77
CA VAL A 167 8.18 -17.50 5.71
C VAL A 167 9.57 -17.84 5.17
N ASP A 168 10.03 -17.05 4.20
CA ASP A 168 11.39 -17.10 3.69
C ASP A 168 12.32 -16.26 4.59
N LYS A 169 13.04 -16.94 5.47
CA LYS A 169 13.98 -16.30 6.38
C LYS A 169 15.17 -15.64 5.66
N SER A 170 15.53 -16.10 4.47
CA SER A 170 16.63 -15.49 3.70
C SER A 170 16.23 -14.12 3.17
N ASN A 171 15.00 -13.99 2.63
CA ASN A 171 14.45 -12.71 2.22
C ASN A 171 14.27 -11.77 3.40
N GLN A 172 13.84 -12.28 4.56
CA GLN A 172 13.74 -11.48 5.78
C GLN A 172 15.11 -10.92 6.20
N SER A 173 16.15 -11.77 6.28
CA SER A 173 17.49 -11.31 6.65
C SER A 173 18.05 -10.29 5.66
N LEU A 174 17.82 -10.48 4.37
CA LEU A 174 18.23 -9.53 3.33
C LEU A 174 17.51 -8.18 3.49
N ALA A 175 16.21 -8.19 3.80
CA ALA A 175 15.44 -6.98 4.06
C ALA A 175 15.92 -6.25 5.32
N GLU A 176 16.26 -6.99 6.38
CA GLU A 176 16.87 -6.43 7.59
C GLU A 176 18.23 -5.79 7.28
N GLU A 177 19.09 -6.45 6.50
CA GLU A 177 20.37 -5.88 6.05
C GLU A 177 20.19 -4.56 5.31
N TRP A 178 19.21 -4.47 4.41
CA TRP A 178 18.88 -3.22 3.73
C TRP A 178 18.36 -2.16 4.67
N TRP A 179 17.49 -2.51 5.62
CA TRP A 179 16.98 -1.54 6.59
C TRP A 179 18.12 -0.85 7.37
N TYR A 180 19.18 -1.59 7.70
CA TYR A 180 20.33 -1.07 8.44
C TYR A 180 21.35 -0.31 7.57
N GLN A 181 21.22 -0.35 6.24
CA GLN A 181 22.06 0.44 5.35
C GLN A 181 21.59 1.90 5.35
N ASP A 182 22.55 2.81 5.54
CA ASP A 182 22.27 4.24 5.48
C ASP A 182 22.21 4.70 4.01
N TRP A 183 21.04 4.51 3.40
CA TRP A 183 20.78 4.84 1.99
C TRP A 183 20.91 6.34 1.68
N GLU A 184 20.97 7.22 2.69
CA GLU A 184 21.18 8.65 2.48
C GLU A 184 22.62 8.95 2.01
N ASN A 185 23.60 8.14 2.42
CA ASN A 185 25.02 8.40 2.19
C ASN A 185 25.58 7.84 0.86
N ASP A 186 24.96 6.82 0.26
CA ASP A 186 25.46 6.19 -0.98
C ASP A 186 25.17 7.00 -2.26
N SER A 187 24.32 8.03 -2.16
CA SER A 187 24.02 8.93 -3.28
C SER A 187 25.17 9.86 -3.67
N GLN A 188 26.25 9.92 -2.88
CA GLN A 188 27.43 10.76 -3.15
C GLN A 188 28.53 10.11 -4.01
N HIS A 189 28.40 8.83 -4.40
CA HIS A 189 29.45 8.11 -5.13
C HIS A 189 29.12 7.70 -6.57
N LYS A 190 28.14 8.35 -7.19
CA LYS A 190 27.91 8.24 -8.64
C LYS A 190 27.85 9.62 -9.31
N SER A 191 29.03 10.24 -9.46
CA SER A 191 29.30 11.24 -10.49
C SER A 191 30.73 11.10 -10.99
#